data_AF-A0A6M4JI64-F1
#
_entry.id   AF-A0A6M4JI64-F1
#
_cell.length_a   1.000
_cell.length_b   1.000
_cell.length_c   1.000
_cell.angle_alpha   90.00
_cell.angle_beta   90.00
_cell.angle_gamma   90.00
#
_symmetry.space_group_name_H-M   'P 1'
#
loop_
_entity.id
_entity.type
_entity.pdbx_description
1 polymer ?
#
loop_
_entity_poly.entity_id
_entity_poly.type
_entity_poly.pdbx_seq_one_letter_code
_entity_poly.pdbx_strand_id
1 'polypeptide(L)' 'MENNVLYGVYSTRSRKFCFGIEEPSKTKARKELFNRIGTDAYKWRFEIRKIKRK' A
#
# COMPACT_ATOMS: atom_id res chain seq x y z
N MET A 1 14.43 19.46 2.27
CA MET A 1 13.32 19.19 1.34
C MET A 1 12.70 17.87 1.74
N GLU A 2 11.53 17.94 2.35
CA GLU A 2 10.83 16.80 2.92
C GLU A 2 10.30 15.91 1.79
N ASN A 3 11.02 14.83 1.50
CA ASN A 3 10.55 13.81 0.58
C ASN A 3 9.36 13.10 1.25
N ASN A 4 8.16 13.62 1.06
CA ASN A 4 6.90 13.02 1.53
C ASN A 4 6.62 11.76 0.71
N VAL A 5 7.41 10.71 0.95
CA VAL A 5 7.26 9.41 0.32
C VAL A 5 6.05 8.73 0.95
N LEU A 6 4.96 8.69 0.19
CA LEU A 6 3.79 7.91 0.56
C LEU A 6 3.93 6.47 0.10
N TYR A 7 3.27 5.58 0.83
CA TYR A 7 3.19 4.15 0.55
C TYR A 7 1.74 3.77 0.36
N GLY A 8 1.50 2.96 -0.65
CA GLY A 8 0.19 2.40 -0.94
C GLY A 8 0.26 0.93 -1.27
N VAL A 9 -0.91 0.31 -1.43
CA VAL A 9 -1.03 -1.11 -1.73
C VAL A 9 -1.12 -1.30 -3.23
N TYR A 10 -0.12 -1.97 -3.80
CA TYR A 10 -0.08 -2.35 -5.19
C TYR A 10 -0.55 -3.79 -5.36
N SER A 11 -1.57 -3.99 -6.21
CA SER A 11 -1.97 -5.33 -6.62
C SER A 11 -1.08 -5.81 -7.75
N THR A 12 -0.31 -6.89 -7.53
CA THR A 12 0.52 -7.48 -8.60
C THR A 12 -0.32 -8.13 -9.69
N ARG A 13 -1.51 -8.67 -9.33
CA ARG A 13 -2.47 -9.23 -10.29
C ARG A 13 -3.09 -8.17 -11.20
N SER A 14 -3.49 -7.02 -10.64
CA SER A 14 -4.14 -5.94 -11.40
C SER A 14 -3.16 -4.87 -11.91
N ARG A 15 -1.89 -4.97 -11.52
CA ARG A 15 -0.81 -4.03 -11.82
C ARG A 15 -1.10 -2.56 -11.50
N LYS A 16 -1.91 -2.29 -10.47
CA LYS A 16 -2.31 -0.95 -10.04
C LYS A 16 -2.34 -0.79 -8.52
N PHE A 17 -2.23 0.45 -8.06
CA PHE A 17 -2.53 0.79 -6.66
C PHE A 17 -4.03 0.58 -6.41
N CYS A 18 -4.36 0.03 -5.25
CA CYS A 18 -5.70 -0.37 -4.86
C CYS A 18 -5.99 0.05 -3.42
N PHE A 19 -7.27 -0.02 -3.04
CA PHE A 19 -7.80 0.39 -1.72
C PHE A 19 -7.67 1.88 -1.38
N GLY A 20 -7.00 2.70 -2.19
CA GLY A 20 -6.84 4.13 -1.90
C GLY A 20 -6.11 4.39 -0.57
N ILE A 21 -5.13 3.55 -0.24
CA ILE A 21 -4.28 3.71 0.96
C ILE A 21 -3.08 4.57 0.58
N GLU A 22 -2.91 5.69 1.26
CA GLU A 22 -1.75 6.57 1.18
C GLU A 22 -1.21 6.85 2.57
N GLU A 23 -0.10 6.22 2.95
CA GLU A 23 0.45 6.33 4.30
C GLU A 23 1.93 6.74 4.26
N PRO A 24 2.44 7.48 5.26
CA PRO A 24 3.84 7.92 5.26
C PRO A 24 4.83 6.78 5.54
N SER A 25 4.36 5.59 5.93
CA SER A 25 5.22 4.43 6.18
C SER A 25 4.64 3.12 5.66
N LYS A 26 5.53 2.17 5.34
CA LYS A 26 5.13 0.83 4.90
C LYS A 26 4.28 0.11 5.95
N THR A 27 4.64 0.24 7.22
CA THR A 27 3.96 -0.42 8.33
C THR A 27 2.54 0.09 8.49
N LYS A 28 2.33 1.41 8.38
CA LYS A 28 0.99 2.00 8.41
C LYS A 28 0.15 1.54 7.22
N ALA A 29 0.69 1.57 6.00
CA ALA A 29 -0.02 1.07 4.81
C ALA A 29 -0.42 -0.40 4.94
N ARG A 30 0.44 -1.24 5.53
CA ARG A 30 0.14 -2.66 5.77
C ARG A 30 -0.91 -2.87 6.85
N LYS A 31 -0.84 -2.10 7.94
CA LYS A 31 -1.85 -2.15 9.00
C LYS A 31 -3.21 -1.74 8.46
N GLU A 32 -3.26 -0.68 7.66
CA GLU A 32 -4.49 -0.21 7.04
C GLU A 32 -5.08 -1.22 6.04
N LEU A 33 -4.21 -1.89 5.26
CA LEU A 33 -4.64 -3.00 4.40
C LEU A 33 -5.24 -4.14 5.24
N PHE A 34 -4.57 -4.53 6.32
CA PHE A 34 -5.06 -5.56 7.23
C PHE A 34 -6.39 -5.17 7.88
N ASN A 35 -6.57 -3.90 8.28
CA ASN A 35 -7.84 -3.42 8.81
C ASN A 35 -8.99 -3.51 7.79
N ARG A 36 -8.70 -3.32 6.49
CA ARG A 36 -9.70 -3.34 5.42
C ARG A 36 -10.12 -4.73 4.95
N ILE A 37 -9.17 -5.66 4.82
CA ILE A 37 -9.44 -6.99 4.24
C ILE A 37 -9.04 -8.16 5.17
N GLY A 38 -8.55 -7.88 6.37
CA GLY A 38 -8.11 -8.90 7.31
C GLY A 38 -6.88 -9.67 6.83
N THR A 39 -6.88 -10.98 7.09
CA THR A 39 -5.79 -11.90 6.74
C THR A 39 -5.52 -11.99 5.24
N ASP A 40 -6.46 -11.59 4.39
CA ASP A 40 -6.27 -11.48 2.94
C ASP A 40 -5.14 -10.50 2.57
N ALA A 41 -4.76 -9.59 3.47
CA ALA A 41 -3.62 -8.69 3.34
C ALA A 41 -2.25 -9.39 3.27
N TYR A 42 -2.18 -10.66 3.71
CA TYR A 42 -0.96 -11.46 3.63
C TYR A 42 -0.80 -12.20 2.30
N LYS A 43 -1.83 -12.18 1.43
CA LYS A 43 -1.73 -12.79 0.11
C LYS A 43 -0.63 -12.09 -0.70
N TRP A 44 0.20 -12.90 -1.36
CA TRP A 44 1.32 -12.45 -2.21
C TRP A 44 0.93 -11.42 -3.28
N ARG A 45 -0.36 -11.35 -3.63
CA ARG A 45 -0.91 -10.42 -4.62
C ARG A 45 -0.92 -8.95 -4.18
N PHE A 46 -0.64 -8.65 -2.92
CA PHE A 46 -0.62 -7.29 -2.39
C PHE A 46 0.77 -6.92 -1.87
N GLU A 47 1.36 -5.90 -2.49
CA GLU A 47 2.67 -5.36 -2.11
C GLU A 47 2.56 -3.91 -1.64
N ILE A 48 3.33 -3.55 -0.61
CA ILE A 48 3.42 -2.15 -0.16
C ILE A 48 4.52 -1.46 -0.97
N ARG A 49 4.14 -0.53 -1.83
CA ARG A 49 5.05 0.19 -2.73
C ARG A 49 5.01 1.70 -2.50
N LYS A 50 6.12 2.38 -2.80
CA LYS A 50 6.20 3.84 -2.79
C LYS A 50 5.30 4.40 -3.89
N ILE A 51 4.44 5.34 -3.54
CA ILE A 51 3.67 6.14 -4.48
C ILE A 51 4.60 7.24 -4.98
N LYS A 52 5.05 7.11 -6.23
CA LYS A 52 5.75 8.21 -6.90
C LYS A 52 4.68 9.19 -7.37
N ARG A 53 4.53 10.32 -6.67
CA ARG A 53 3.79 11.46 -7.21
C ARG A 53 4.63 12.02 -8.36
N LYS A 54 4.01 12.12 -9.54
CA LYS A 54 4.60 12.74 -10.75
C LYS A 54 4.61 14.25 -10.59
#